data_AF-A0A9E5U8H2-F1
#
_entry.id   AF-A0A9E5U8H2-F1
#
_cell.length_a   1.000
_cell.length_b   1.000
_cell.length_c   1.000
_cell.angle_alpha   90.00
_cell.angle_beta   90.00
_cell.angle_gamma   90.00
#
_symmetry.space_group_name_H-M   'P 1'
#
loop_
_entity.id
_entity.type
_entity.pdbx_description
1 polymer ?
#
loop_
_entity_poly.entity_id
_entity_poly.type
_entity_poly.pdbx_seq_one_letter_code
_entity_poly.pdbx_strand_id
1 'polypeptide(L)'
;QAVLQQDVPGRTELLGDFHVRMAELMDNRVLADLLRDLISRCALITLMYQSSEAAADSCEEHAAIVKALAARDEALAVRLMDEHLQHVEASLAFDRPLPANELSLALS
;
A
#
# COMPACT_ATOMS: atom_id res chain seq x y z
N GLN A 1 -11.28 4.56 11.61
CA GLN A 1 -11.20 3.83 12.90
C GLN A 1 -11.00 2.33 12.66
N ALA A 2 -10.09 1.96 11.74
CA ALA A 2 -9.80 0.57 11.33
C ALA A 2 -8.33 0.17 11.56
N VAL A 3 -7.52 1.06 12.16
CA VAL A 3 -6.09 0.79 12.45
C VAL A 3 -5.91 -0.02 13.74
N LEU A 4 -6.97 -0.19 14.55
CA LEU A 4 -6.91 -0.83 15.88
C LEU A 4 -7.33 -2.29 15.90
N GLN A 5 -7.79 -2.86 14.79
CA GLN A 5 -8.10 -4.28 14.72
C GLN A 5 -7.10 -4.92 13.75
N GLN A 6 -6.64 -6.11 14.10
CA GLN A 6 -5.77 -6.96 13.27
C GLN A 6 -6.52 -7.48 12.03
N ASP A 7 -7.25 -6.59 11.36
CA ASP A 7 -8.03 -6.83 10.15
C ASP A 7 -7.10 -6.72 8.95
N VAL A 8 -6.45 -7.84 8.68
CA VAL A 8 -5.50 -7.97 7.59
C VAL A 8 -6.16 -7.76 6.20
N PRO A 9 -7.39 -8.26 5.95
CA PRO A 9 -8.18 -7.90 4.76
C PRO A 9 -8.48 -6.40 4.66
N GLY A 10 -9.00 -5.78 5.72
CA GLY A 10 -9.34 -4.35 5.74
C GLY A 10 -8.11 -3.44 5.55
N ARG A 11 -6.94 -3.85 6.03
CA ARG A 11 -5.66 -3.16 5.79
C ARG A 11 -5.21 -3.23 4.34
N THR A 12 -5.39 -4.37 3.69
CA THR A 12 -4.99 -4.57 2.28
C THR A 12 -5.91 -3.76 1.36
N GLU A 13 -7.20 -3.71 1.67
CA GLU A 13 -8.18 -2.86 0.99
C GLU A 13 -7.82 -1.37 1.14
N LEU A 14 -7.53 -0.90 2.36
CA LEU A 14 -7.17 0.50 2.63
C LEU A 14 -5.86 0.96 1.97
N LEU A 15 -4.85 0.08 1.88
CA LEU A 15 -3.54 0.43 1.29
C LEU A 15 -3.57 0.39 -0.24
N GLY A 16 -4.22 -0.61 -0.84
CA GLY A 16 -4.35 -0.72 -2.29
C GLY A 16 -5.29 0.34 -2.88
N ASP A 17 -6.41 0.60 -2.21
CA ASP A 17 -7.42 1.55 -2.70
C ASP A 17 -6.90 2.99 -2.76
N PHE A 18 -5.88 3.34 -1.97
CA PHE A 18 -5.28 4.67 -2.04
C PHE A 18 -4.77 4.99 -3.45
N HIS A 19 -3.94 4.12 -4.02
CA HIS A 19 -3.33 4.37 -5.33
C HIS A 19 -4.37 4.37 -6.46
N VAL A 20 -5.33 3.45 -6.40
CA VAL A 20 -6.44 3.40 -7.37
C VAL A 20 -7.28 4.66 -7.27
N ARG A 21 -7.62 5.10 -6.05
CA ARG A 21 -8.42 6.30 -5.82
C ARG A 21 -7.71 7.56 -6.29
N MET A 22 -6.40 7.65 -6.09
CA MET A 22 -5.59 8.74 -6.62
C MET A 22 -5.68 8.84 -8.15
N ALA A 23 -5.56 7.72 -8.86
CA ALA A 23 -5.68 7.69 -10.32
C ALA A 23 -7.10 8.07 -10.81
N GLU A 24 -8.15 7.61 -10.11
CA GLU A 24 -9.54 8.00 -10.39
C GLU A 24 -9.76 9.52 -10.23
N LEU A 25 -9.21 10.13 -9.17
CA LEU A 25 -9.34 11.56 -8.90
C LEU A 25 -8.58 12.43 -9.93
N MET A 26 -7.56 11.87 -10.57
CA MET A 26 -6.85 12.50 -11.69
C MET A 26 -7.55 12.28 -13.04
N ASP A 27 -8.72 11.62 -13.05
CA ASP A 27 -9.45 11.17 -14.24
C ASP A 27 -8.59 10.30 -15.18
N ASN A 28 -7.61 9.58 -14.62
CA ASN A 28 -6.73 8.68 -15.36
C ASN A 28 -7.20 7.23 -15.24
N ARG A 29 -8.22 6.88 -16.03
CA ARG A 29 -8.86 5.56 -16.01
C ARG A 29 -7.91 4.41 -16.36
N VAL A 30 -7.01 4.63 -17.33
CA VAL A 30 -6.03 3.61 -17.74
C VAL A 30 -5.11 3.27 -16.57
N LEU A 31 -4.62 4.29 -15.85
CA LEU A 31 -3.79 4.08 -14.67
C LEU A 31 -4.57 3.39 -13.54
N ALA A 32 -5.82 3.79 -13.29
CA ALA A 32 -6.66 3.16 -12.27
C ALA A 32 -6.88 1.66 -12.54
N ASP A 33 -7.15 1.28 -13.78
CA ASP A 33 -7.35 -0.12 -14.17
C ASP A 33 -6.05 -0.94 -14.06
N LEU A 34 -4.92 -0.36 -14.48
CA LEU A 34 -3.60 -0.99 -14.34
C LEU A 34 -3.24 -1.22 -12.87
N LEU A 35 -3.47 -0.21 -12.02
CA LEU A 35 -3.21 -0.32 -10.58
C LEU A 35 -4.09 -1.40 -9.95
N ARG A 36 -5.37 -1.49 -10.34
CA ARG A 36 -6.29 -2.50 -9.82
C ARG A 36 -5.82 -3.93 -10.16
N ASP A 37 -5.40 -4.17 -11.40
CA ASP A 37 -4.85 -5.48 -11.81
C ASP A 37 -3.52 -5.78 -11.11
N LEU A 38 -2.63 -4.79 -11.01
CA LEU A 38 -1.33 -4.93 -10.35
C LEU A 38 -1.48 -5.25 -8.85
N ILE A 39 -2.30 -4.46 -8.14
CA ILE A 39 -2.57 -4.66 -6.71
C ILE A 39 -3.22 -6.03 -6.49
N SER A 40 -4.16 -6.44 -7.34
CA SER A 40 -4.79 -7.77 -7.22
C SER A 40 -3.77 -8.91 -7.34
N ARG A 41 -2.76 -8.76 -8.21
CA ARG A 41 -1.68 -9.76 -8.39
C ARG A 41 -0.66 -9.74 -7.26
N CYS A 42 -0.40 -8.57 -6.70
CA CYS A 42 0.56 -8.39 -5.61
C CYS A 42 -0.06 -8.53 -4.21
N ALA A 43 -1.39 -8.56 -4.10
CA ALA A 43 -2.10 -8.58 -2.82
C ALA A 43 -1.66 -9.74 -1.92
N LEU A 44 -1.46 -10.94 -2.48
CA LEU A 44 -0.96 -12.09 -1.71
C LEU A 44 0.47 -11.87 -1.19
N ILE A 45 1.33 -11.21 -1.97
CA ILE A 45 2.71 -10.91 -1.56
C ILE A 45 2.70 -9.84 -0.46
N THR A 46 1.94 -8.77 -0.65
CA THR A 46 1.75 -7.72 0.37
C THR A 46 1.17 -8.30 1.66
N LEU A 47 0.16 -9.16 1.54
CA LEU A 47 -0.49 -9.85 2.66
C LEU A 47 0.45 -10.77 3.44
N MET A 48 1.33 -11.50 2.74
CA MET A 48 2.21 -12.51 3.34
C MET A 48 3.52 -11.93 3.88
N TYR A 49 3.98 -10.79 3.36
CA TYR A 49 5.30 -10.24 3.69
C TYR A 49 5.25 -8.87 4.40
N GLN A 50 4.14 -8.12 4.32
CA GLN A 50 4.07 -6.81 4.97
C GLN A 50 3.74 -6.94 6.46
N SER A 51 4.64 -6.45 7.32
CA SER A 51 4.44 -6.45 8.77
C SER A 51 3.42 -5.37 9.22
N SER A 52 2.92 -5.47 10.45
CA SER A 52 2.08 -4.43 11.06
C SER A 52 2.78 -3.08 11.22
N GLU A 53 4.07 -3.09 11.43
CA GLU A 53 4.90 -1.89 11.51
C GLU A 53 5.02 -1.22 10.14
N ALA A 54 5.36 -1.98 9.10
CA ALA A 54 5.46 -1.48 7.72
C ALA A 54 4.15 -0.90 7.17
N ALA A 55 2.99 -1.40 7.61
CA ALA A 55 1.71 -0.82 7.24
C ALA A 55 1.38 0.48 7.95
N ALA A 56 1.82 0.65 9.21
CA ALA A 56 1.67 1.91 9.92
C ALA A 56 2.54 3.00 9.28
N ASP A 57 3.78 2.66 8.94
CA ASP A 57 4.73 3.54 8.25
C ASP A 57 4.16 4.01 6.90
N SER A 58 3.64 3.08 6.08
CA SER A 58 3.01 3.42 4.81
C SER A 58 1.80 4.36 4.96
N CYS A 59 1.04 4.25 6.06
CA CYS A 59 -0.11 5.12 6.29
C CYS A 59 0.33 6.57 6.60
N GLU A 60 1.44 6.73 7.33
CA GLU A 60 2.04 8.04 7.59
C GLU A 60 2.60 8.67 6.29
N GLU A 61 3.25 7.86 5.45
CA GLU A 61 3.76 8.27 4.14
C GLU A 61 2.64 8.75 3.21
N HIS A 62 1.53 8.00 3.13
CA HIS A 62 0.35 8.40 2.36
C HIS A 62 -0.20 9.73 2.84
N ALA A 63 -0.26 9.96 4.16
CA ALA A 63 -0.69 11.24 4.71
C ALA A 63 0.25 12.40 4.32
N ALA A 64 1.56 12.16 4.28
CA ALA A 64 2.54 13.15 3.82
C ALA A 64 2.38 13.49 2.33
N ILE A 65 2.17 12.47 1.48
CA ILE A 65 1.92 12.64 0.05
C ILE A 65 0.65 13.47 -0.18
N VAL A 66 -0.45 13.16 0.51
CA VAL A 66 -1.71 13.92 0.41
C VAL A 66 -1.52 15.38 0.82
N LYS A 67 -0.74 15.65 1.88
CA LYS A 67 -0.43 17.02 2.29
C LYS A 67 0.35 17.78 1.21
N ALA A 68 1.35 17.16 0.59
CA ALA A 68 2.12 17.77 -0.50
C ALA A 68 1.24 18.09 -1.72
N LEU A 69 0.35 17.16 -2.09
CA LEU A 69 -0.63 17.36 -3.16
C LEU A 69 -1.61 18.49 -2.84
N ALA A 70 -2.13 18.56 -1.62
CA ALA A 70 -3.01 19.64 -1.17
C ALA A 70 -2.32 21.02 -1.21
N ALA A 71 -1.02 21.05 -0.90
CA ALA A 71 -0.18 22.24 -1.02
C ALA A 71 0.21 22.57 -2.48
N ARG A 72 -0.13 21.71 -3.44
CA ARG A 72 0.28 21.78 -4.86
C ARG A 72 1.80 21.79 -5.05
N ASP A 73 2.54 21.17 -4.14
CA ASP A 73 3.98 20.98 -4.25
C ASP A 73 4.26 19.67 -4.99
N GLU A 74 4.28 19.76 -6.32
CA GLU A 74 4.51 18.62 -7.21
C GLU A 74 5.86 17.93 -6.94
N ALA A 75 6.93 18.73 -6.78
CA ALA A 75 8.28 18.19 -6.59
C ALA A 75 8.38 17.40 -5.28
N LEU A 76 7.77 17.89 -4.20
CA LEU A 76 7.67 17.15 -2.95
C LEU A 76 6.80 15.90 -3.09
N ALA A 77 5.63 16.00 -3.73
CA ALA A 77 4.72 14.86 -3.89
C ALA A 77 5.37 13.71 -4.68
N VAL A 78 6.09 14.02 -5.77
CA VAL A 78 6.81 13.03 -6.58
C VAL A 78 7.91 12.36 -5.77
N ARG A 79 8.73 13.13 -5.05
CA ARG A 79 9.80 12.58 -4.23
C ARG A 79 9.26 11.68 -3.11
N LEU A 80 8.21 12.10 -2.41
CA LEU A 80 7.60 11.30 -1.35
C LEU A 80 6.99 10.00 -1.89
N MET A 81 6.43 10.01 -3.11
CA MET A 81 5.92 8.78 -3.75
C MET A 81 7.06 7.82 -4.10
N ASP A 82 8.19 8.33 -4.61
CA ASP A 82 9.37 7.50 -4.91
C ASP A 82 9.95 6.86 -3.64
N GLU A 83 10.13 7.66 -2.57
CA GLU A 83 10.57 7.19 -1.25
C GLU A 83 9.62 6.11 -0.69
N HIS A 84 8.31 6.34 -0.75
CA HIS A 84 7.29 5.37 -0.32
C HIS A 84 7.42 4.02 -1.06
N LEU A 85 7.57 4.05 -2.39
CA LEU A 85 7.71 2.82 -3.18
C LEU A 85 9.00 2.06 -2.84
N GLN A 86 10.10 2.76 -2.59
CA GLN A 86 11.36 2.15 -2.14
C GLN A 86 11.23 1.51 -0.75
N HIS A 87 10.51 2.15 0.19
CA HIS A 87 10.23 1.57 1.50
C HIS A 87 9.33 0.34 1.41
N VAL A 88 8.29 0.38 0.56
CA VAL A 88 7.45 -0.79 0.30
C VAL A 88 8.30 -1.93 -0.27
N GLU A 89 9.13 -1.69 -1.28
CA GLU A 89 10.02 -2.69 -1.86
C GLU A 89 10.98 -3.28 -0.81
N ALA A 90 11.62 -2.44 0.02
CA ALA A 90 12.51 -2.90 1.09
C ALA A 90 11.78 -3.69 2.18
N SER A 91 10.51 -3.37 2.45
CA SER A 91 9.69 -4.07 3.44
C SER A 91 9.26 -5.47 2.98
N LEU A 92 9.21 -5.70 1.67
CA LEU A 92 8.97 -7.01 1.06
C LEU A 92 10.24 -7.86 1.17
N ALA A 93 10.62 -8.22 2.39
CA ALA A 93 11.79 -9.05 2.67
C ALA A 93 11.56 -10.50 2.21
N PHE A 94 11.89 -10.79 0.95
CA PHE A 94 11.79 -12.13 0.35
C PHE A 94 12.70 -13.20 1.00
N ASP A 95 13.66 -12.79 1.83
CA ASP A 95 14.58 -13.68 2.55
C ASP A 95 14.02 -14.23 3.87
N ARG A 96 12.81 -13.81 4.29
CA ARG A 96 12.18 -14.36 5.48
C ARG A 96 11.44 -15.66 5.14
N PRO A 97 11.75 -16.81 5.78
CA PRO A 97 10.98 -18.03 5.57
C PRO A 97 9.54 -17.78 6.00
N LEU A 98 8.60 -17.98 5.07
CA LEU A 98 7.17 -17.86 5.31
C LEU A 98 6.78 -18.74 6.52
N PRO A 99 6.21 -18.17 7.60
CA PRO A 99 5.66 -19.00 8.66
C PRO A 99 4.48 -19.79 8.07
N ALA A 100 4.67 -21.11 7.93
CA ALA A 100 3.71 -22.03 7.29
C ALA A 100 2.29 -21.99 7.90
N ASN A 101 2.12 -21.41 9.10
CA ASN A 101 0.84 -21.25 9.79
C ASN A 101 0.02 -20.02 9.36
N GLU A 102 0.59 -19.05 8.64
CA GLU A 102 -0.13 -17.79 8.30
C GLU A 102 -0.89 -17.88 6.97
N LEU A 103 -0.52 -18.80 6.08
CA LEU A 103 -1.22 -19.06 4.81
C LEU A 103 -2.68 -19.48 5.00
N SER A 104 -2.97 -20.22 6.08
CA SER A 104 -4.35 -20.62 6.41
C SER A 104 -5.18 -19.49 7.00
N LEU A 105 -4.55 -18.46 7.58
CA LEU A 105 -5.22 -17.30 8.17
C LEU A 105 -5.44 -16.17 7.14
N ALA A 106 -4.57 -16.09 6.13
CA ALA A 106 -4.65 -15.13 5.03
C ALA A 106 -5.73 -15.47 3.99
N LEU A 107 -6.14 -16.74 3.90
CA LEU A 107 -7.11 -17.26 2.92
C LEU A 107 -8.48 -17.58 3.52
N SER A 108 -8.68 -17.35 4.82
CA SER A 108 -9.92 -17.55 5.57
C SER A 108 -10.59 -16.24 5.92
#